data_AF-A0A2X2YA94-F1
#
_entry.id   AF-A0A2X2YA94-F1
#
_cell.length_a   1.000
_cell.length_b   1.000
_cell.length_c   1.000
_cell.angle_alpha   90.00
_cell.angle_beta   90.00
_cell.angle_gamma   90.00
#
_symmetry.space_group_name_H-M   'P 1'
#
loop_
_entity.id
_entity.type
_entity.pdbx_description
1 polymer ?
#
loop_
_entity_poly.entity_id
_entity_poly.type
_entity_poly.pdbx_seq_one_letter_code
_entity_poly.pdbx_strand_id
1 'polypeptide(L)'
;MEAGKLIKEDYTIESWTVFEEALNHAKDLNNDIEATKEGVDEATVRLKEAMNSLEKVNNEGEIVIGPVNNFEASEIAKKNVTVTWSAPESTKGLEGYVLYRDGKKVAEIGAEETSYKFKGLSRHTIYNFKIAAKYSNGELSKKESITLRTAR
;
A
#
# COMPACT_ATOMS: atom_id res chain seq x y z
N MET A 1 28.28 -19.49 -10.78
CA MET A 1 27.05 -18.69 -10.69
C MET A 1 26.94 -18.25 -9.24
N GLU A 2 26.96 -16.95 -9.00
CA GLU A 2 27.12 -16.36 -7.67
C GLU A 2 26.01 -16.82 -6.71
N ALA A 3 26.38 -17.50 -5.63
CA ALA A 3 25.50 -17.67 -4.50
C ALA A 3 25.38 -16.28 -3.84
N GLY A 4 24.40 -15.49 -4.30
CA GLY A 4 23.99 -14.30 -3.58
C GLY A 4 23.70 -14.70 -2.14
N LYS A 5 24.44 -14.13 -1.18
CA LYS A 5 24.18 -14.38 0.24
C LYS A 5 22.72 -14.02 0.50
N LEU A 6 21.92 -14.99 0.91
CA LEU A 6 20.55 -14.75 1.35
C LEU A 6 20.63 -13.88 2.61
N ILE A 7 19.94 -12.75 2.63
CA ILE A 7 19.91 -11.82 3.76
C ILE A 7 18.61 -12.10 4.53
N LYS A 8 18.70 -12.42 5.83
CA LYS A 8 17.54 -12.78 6.68
C LYS A 8 16.40 -11.76 6.60
N GLU A 9 16.75 -10.48 6.53
CA GLU A 9 15.82 -9.35 6.47
C GLU A 9 15.03 -9.27 5.16
N ASP A 10 15.49 -9.94 4.09
CA ASP A 10 14.81 -10.02 2.81
C ASP A 10 13.77 -11.15 2.75
N TYR A 11 13.59 -11.96 3.81
CA TYR A 11 12.65 -13.10 3.86
C TYR A 11 11.75 -13.10 5.10
N THR A 12 10.52 -13.60 4.96
CA THR A 12 9.56 -13.66 6.07
C THR A 12 10.13 -14.47 7.23
N ILE A 13 9.79 -14.10 8.47
CA ILE A 13 10.30 -14.78 9.66
C ILE A 13 9.97 -16.28 9.59
N GLU A 14 8.74 -16.63 9.19
CA GLU A 14 8.28 -18.01 9.09
C GLU A 14 9.06 -18.83 8.06
N SER A 15 9.21 -18.31 6.83
CA SER A 15 9.96 -19.02 5.78
C SER A 15 11.46 -19.10 6.07
N TRP A 16 12.02 -18.05 6.69
CA TRP A 16 13.41 -18.03 7.10
C TRP A 16 13.68 -19.00 8.25
N THR A 17 12.76 -19.15 9.21
CA THR A 17 12.89 -20.13 10.30
C THR A 17 13.01 -21.54 9.74
N VAL A 18 12.17 -21.92 8.77
CA VAL A 18 12.23 -23.24 8.13
C VAL A 18 13.57 -23.46 7.41
N PHE A 19 14.10 -22.43 6.73
CA PHE A 19 15.42 -22.48 6.11
C PHE A 19 16.57 -22.58 7.13
N GLU A 20 16.48 -21.84 8.24
CA GLU A 20 17.47 -21.84 9.32
C GLU A 20 17.53 -23.21 10.02
N GLU A 21 16.37 -23.84 10.26
CA GLU A 21 16.28 -25.20 10.80
C GLU A 21 16.90 -26.24 9.86
N ALA A 22 16.59 -26.20 8.57
CA ALA A 22 17.15 -27.10 7.58
C ALA A 22 18.68 -26.93 7.46
N LEU A 23 19.18 -25.69 7.54
CA LEU A 23 20.60 -25.39 7.50
C LEU A 23 21.33 -25.90 8.75
N ASN A 24 20.73 -25.75 9.93
CA ASN A 24 21.31 -26.25 11.19
C ASN A 24 21.37 -27.78 11.17
N HIS A 25 20.30 -28.44 10.74
CA HIS A 25 20.28 -29.90 10.60
C HIS A 25 21.37 -30.42 9.65
N ALA A 26 21.58 -29.76 8.52
CA ALA A 26 22.66 -30.10 7.59
C ALA A 26 24.07 -29.91 8.21
N LYS A 27 24.26 -28.89 9.06
CA LYS A 27 25.54 -28.66 9.78
C LYS A 27 25.78 -29.71 10.86
N ASP A 28 24.75 -30.11 11.60
CA ASP A 28 24.86 -31.13 12.64
C ASP A 28 25.28 -32.47 12.03
N LEU A 29 24.65 -32.89 10.92
CA LEU A 29 25.05 -34.11 10.20
C LEU A 29 26.47 -34.04 9.63
N ASN A 30 26.94 -32.86 9.21
CA ASN A 30 28.31 -32.71 8.74
C ASN A 30 29.35 -32.84 9.86
N ASN A 31 28.98 -32.56 11.11
CA ASN A 31 29.84 -32.73 12.28
C ASN A 31 29.68 -34.10 12.95
N ASP A 32 28.71 -34.90 12.50
CA ASP A 32 28.44 -36.24 13.01
C ASP A 32 29.29 -37.28 12.26
N ILE A 33 30.15 -37.99 13.00
CA ILE A 33 31.06 -39.00 12.44
C ILE A 33 30.35 -40.31 12.05
N GLU A 34 29.09 -40.48 12.48
CA GLU A 34 28.22 -41.61 12.18
C GLU A 34 27.13 -41.28 11.14
N ALA A 35 27.19 -40.09 10.52
CA ALA A 35 26.22 -39.66 9.52
C ALA A 35 26.08 -40.69 8.38
N THR A 36 24.86 -41.19 8.20
CA THR A 36 24.55 -42.15 7.15
C THR A 36 24.33 -41.43 5.82
N LYS A 37 24.56 -42.14 4.71
CA LYS A 37 24.23 -41.64 3.37
C LYS A 37 22.77 -41.16 3.27
N GLU A 38 21.85 -41.88 3.92
CA GLU A 38 20.43 -41.55 3.97
C GLU A 38 20.19 -40.22 4.71
N GLY A 39 20.88 -39.97 5.83
CA GLY A 39 20.78 -38.70 6.56
C GLY A 39 21.29 -37.51 5.74
N VAL A 40 22.38 -37.69 4.99
CA VAL A 40 22.93 -36.65 4.09
C VAL A 40 21.96 -36.34 2.94
N ASP A 41 21.37 -37.37 2.34
CA ASP A 41 20.38 -37.22 1.26
C ASP A 41 19.12 -36.49 1.77
N GLU A 42 18.62 -36.83 2.97
CA GLU A 42 17.47 -36.17 3.60
C GLU A 42 17.71 -34.69 3.92
N ALA A 43 18.87 -34.36 4.51
CA ALA A 43 19.21 -32.98 4.82
C ALA A 43 19.37 -32.11 3.57
N THR A 44 19.87 -32.70 2.48
CA THR A 44 19.96 -32.02 1.18
C THR A 44 18.58 -31.72 0.60
N VAL A 45 17.63 -32.66 0.71
CA VAL A 45 16.24 -32.47 0.27
C VAL A 45 15.57 -31.38 1.10
N ARG A 46 15.64 -31.46 2.43
CA ARG A 46 15.04 -30.47 3.33
C ARG A 46 15.60 -29.07 3.08
N LEU A 47 16.92 -28.93 2.88
CA LEU A 47 17.54 -27.65 2.57
C LEU A 47 17.04 -27.10 1.23
N LYS A 48 16.91 -27.94 0.20
CA LYS A 48 16.41 -27.53 -1.11
C LYS A 48 14.93 -27.13 -1.06
N GLU A 49 14.10 -27.87 -0.33
CA GLU A 49 12.70 -27.53 -0.11
C GLU A 49 12.57 -26.22 0.65
N ALA A 50 13.30 -26.06 1.75
CA ALA A 50 13.28 -24.83 2.53
C ALA A 50 13.75 -23.61 1.70
N MET A 51 14.78 -23.77 0.86
CA MET A 51 15.21 -22.72 -0.09
C MET A 51 14.13 -22.37 -1.12
N ASN A 52 13.37 -23.34 -1.61
CA ASN A 52 12.30 -23.10 -2.58
C ASN A 52 11.04 -22.51 -1.93
N SER A 53 10.85 -22.76 -0.64
CA SER A 53 9.76 -22.22 0.18
C SER A 53 10.12 -20.88 0.84
N LEU A 54 11.31 -20.32 0.60
CA LEU A 54 11.67 -18.99 1.06
C LEU A 54 10.74 -17.95 0.44
N GLU A 55 10.02 -17.24 1.29
CA GLU A 55 9.16 -16.13 0.90
C GLU A 55 9.91 -14.84 1.21
N LYS A 56 10.11 -13.99 0.20
CA LYS A 56 10.74 -12.70 0.44
C LYS A 56 9.86 -11.84 1.36
N VAL A 57 10.47 -11.08 2.27
CA VAL A 57 9.78 -9.96 2.91
C VAL A 57 9.41 -9.02 1.79
N ASN A 58 8.12 -8.99 1.45
CA ASN A 58 7.57 -7.89 0.69
C ASN A 58 7.66 -6.67 1.60
N ASN A 59 8.75 -5.89 1.49
CA ASN A 59 8.89 -4.58 2.15
C ASN A 59 7.83 -3.57 1.65
N GLU A 60 6.96 -4.00 0.74
CA GLU A 60 5.58 -3.57 0.55
C GLU A 60 4.70 -3.84 1.78
N GLY A 61 5.17 -3.51 3.00
CA GLY A 61 4.30 -3.45 4.18
C GLY A 61 2.94 -2.87 3.84
N GLU A 62 1.90 -3.47 4.38
CA GLU A 62 0.51 -3.38 3.94
C GLU A 62 0.09 -1.95 3.55
N ILE A 63 -0.47 -1.78 2.34
CA ILE A 63 -1.09 -0.52 1.95
C ILE A 63 -2.33 -0.33 2.82
N VAL A 64 -2.22 0.53 3.83
CA VAL A 64 -3.36 0.92 4.66
C VAL A 64 -4.12 2.03 3.95
N ILE A 65 -5.32 1.70 3.46
CA ILE A 65 -6.19 2.61 2.73
C ILE A 65 -6.94 3.50 3.72
N GLY A 66 -6.55 4.77 3.79
CA GLY A 66 -7.20 5.78 4.64
C GLY A 66 -7.99 6.82 3.84
N PRO A 67 -9.10 7.36 4.36
CA PRO A 67 -9.76 8.52 3.78
C PRO A 67 -8.87 9.77 3.91
N VAL A 68 -9.15 10.78 3.10
CA VAL A 68 -8.57 12.10 3.33
C VAL A 68 -9.11 12.72 4.61
N ASN A 69 -8.35 13.63 5.21
CA ASN A 69 -8.74 14.33 6.43
C ASN A 69 -9.09 15.79 6.12
N ASN A 70 -9.84 16.44 7.02
CA ASN A 70 -10.14 17.87 6.94
C ASN A 70 -10.69 18.34 5.57
N PHE A 71 -11.57 17.54 4.96
CA PHE A 71 -12.15 17.91 3.66
C PHE A 71 -13.19 19.02 3.84
N GLU A 72 -12.86 20.22 3.38
CA GLU A 72 -13.66 21.42 3.61
C GLU A 72 -13.62 22.39 2.41
N ALA A 73 -14.52 23.38 2.40
CA ALA A 73 -14.52 24.44 1.39
C ALA A 73 -13.79 25.68 1.93
N SER A 74 -12.72 26.08 1.24
CA SER A 74 -11.95 27.29 1.57
C SER A 74 -12.45 28.53 0.83
N GLU A 75 -13.17 28.36 -0.29
CA GLU A 75 -13.77 29.46 -1.06
C GLU A 75 -15.12 29.02 -1.63
N ILE A 76 -16.15 29.85 -1.45
CA ILE A 76 -17.48 29.63 -2.06
C ILE A 76 -17.85 30.87 -2.88
N ALA A 77 -17.65 30.80 -4.19
CA ALA A 77 -17.99 31.87 -5.12
C ALA A 77 -19.26 31.54 -5.92
N LYS A 78 -19.68 32.48 -6.78
CA LYS A 78 -20.90 32.33 -7.60
C LYS A 78 -20.77 31.24 -8.67
N LYS A 79 -19.56 31.06 -9.21
CA LYS A 79 -19.27 30.15 -10.33
C LYS A 79 -18.15 29.15 -10.06
N ASN A 80 -17.59 29.18 -8.86
CA ASN A 80 -16.55 28.25 -8.46
C ASN A 80 -16.59 28.01 -6.96
N VAL A 81 -16.03 26.88 -6.54
CA VAL A 81 -15.82 26.51 -5.15
C VAL A 81 -14.41 25.93 -5.07
N THR A 82 -13.63 26.39 -4.11
CA THR A 82 -12.32 25.81 -3.79
C THR A 82 -12.48 24.93 -2.55
N VAL A 83 -12.01 23.70 -2.64
CA VAL A 83 -11.97 22.76 -1.51
C VAL A 83 -10.53 22.45 -1.15
N THR A 84 -10.30 22.16 0.12
CA THR A 84 -9.00 21.80 0.70
C THR A 84 -9.15 20.53 1.53
N TRP A 85 -8.04 19.81 1.69
CA TRP A 85 -7.96 18.59 2.50
C TRP A 85 -6.53 18.37 3.01
N SER A 86 -6.38 17.44 3.94
CA SER A 86 -5.11 16.87 4.36
C SER A 86 -5.01 15.43 3.92
N ALA A 87 -3.78 14.95 3.68
CA ALA A 87 -3.55 13.56 3.30
C ALA A 87 -4.07 12.57 4.37
N PRO A 88 -4.33 11.30 3.99
CA PRO A 88 -4.61 10.23 4.94
C PRO A 88 -3.44 10.02 5.92
N GLU A 89 -3.70 9.41 7.09
CA GLU A 89 -2.65 9.10 8.07
C GLU A 89 -1.57 8.16 7.50
N SER A 90 -1.99 7.22 6.65
CA SER A 90 -1.09 6.37 5.87
C SER A 90 -1.05 6.82 4.41
N THR A 91 0.13 7.26 3.98
CA THR A 91 0.41 7.68 2.61
C THR A 91 1.18 6.63 1.81
N LYS A 92 1.44 5.45 2.40
CA LYS A 92 2.12 4.37 1.69
C LYS A 92 1.27 3.91 0.51
N GLY A 93 1.84 3.96 -0.69
CA GLY A 93 1.13 3.63 -1.93
C GLY A 93 0.11 4.69 -2.38
N LEU A 94 0.04 5.85 -1.75
CA LEU A 94 -0.85 6.94 -2.18
C LEU A 94 -0.37 7.51 -3.52
N GLU A 95 -1.20 7.41 -4.55
CA GLU A 95 -0.93 7.96 -5.89
C GLU A 95 -1.57 9.33 -6.10
N GLY A 96 -2.68 9.60 -5.41
CA GLY A 96 -3.41 10.85 -5.59
C GLY A 96 -4.83 10.83 -5.09
N TYR A 97 -5.65 11.70 -5.67
CA TYR A 97 -7.02 11.92 -5.24
C TYR A 97 -7.99 11.94 -6.41
N VAL A 98 -9.17 11.33 -6.22
CA VAL A 98 -10.27 11.36 -7.17
C VAL A 98 -11.36 12.29 -6.64
N LEU A 99 -11.69 13.31 -7.42
CA LEU A 99 -12.70 14.29 -7.05
C LEU A 99 -13.99 14.09 -7.83
N TYR A 100 -15.11 14.31 -7.14
CA TYR A 100 -16.45 14.13 -7.67
C TYR A 100 -17.32 15.35 -7.40
N ARG A 101 -18.23 15.61 -8.33
CA ARG A 101 -19.33 16.57 -8.18
C ARG A 101 -20.63 15.88 -8.53
N ASP A 102 -21.58 15.89 -7.61
CA ASP A 102 -22.91 15.28 -7.73
C ASP A 102 -22.83 13.81 -8.21
N GLY A 103 -21.87 13.07 -7.62
CA GLY A 103 -21.63 11.66 -7.92
C GLY A 103 -20.81 11.38 -9.19
N LYS A 104 -20.53 12.39 -10.03
CA LYS A 104 -19.70 12.22 -11.23
C LYS A 104 -18.25 12.55 -10.93
N LYS A 105 -17.32 11.69 -11.35
CA LYS A 105 -15.89 11.97 -11.33
C LYS A 105 -15.60 13.19 -12.20
N VAL A 106 -14.89 14.18 -11.66
CA VAL A 106 -14.51 15.40 -12.36
C VAL A 106 -13.00 15.52 -12.59
N ALA A 107 -12.19 14.92 -11.70
CA ALA A 107 -10.75 15.03 -11.76
C ALA A 107 -10.06 13.87 -11.04
N GLU A 108 -8.85 13.57 -11.50
CA GLU A 108 -7.81 12.84 -10.77
C GLU A 108 -6.57 13.72 -10.72
N ILE A 109 -5.98 13.87 -9.55
CA ILE A 109 -4.83 14.75 -9.29
C ILE A 109 -3.80 14.02 -8.42
N GLY A 110 -2.55 14.51 -8.41
CA GLY A 110 -1.42 13.88 -7.71
C GLY A 110 -1.53 13.91 -6.18
N ALA A 111 -0.70 13.11 -5.51
CA ALA A 111 -0.67 12.96 -4.06
C ALA A 111 -0.16 14.22 -3.33
N GLU A 112 0.61 15.05 -4.02
CA GLU A 112 1.12 16.35 -3.54
C GLU A 112 0.04 17.44 -3.47
N GLU A 113 -1.10 17.24 -4.13
CA GLU A 113 -2.18 18.22 -4.17
C GLU A 113 -3.04 18.16 -2.89
N THR A 114 -3.37 19.32 -2.36
CA THR A 114 -4.20 19.46 -1.15
C THR A 114 -5.34 20.46 -1.34
N SER A 115 -5.56 20.89 -2.58
CA SER A 115 -6.58 21.87 -2.95
C SER A 115 -7.10 21.62 -4.36
N TYR A 116 -8.37 21.90 -4.60
CA TYR A 116 -8.96 21.84 -5.93
C TYR A 116 -10.06 22.88 -6.12
N LYS A 117 -10.05 23.54 -7.27
CA LYS A 117 -11.05 24.54 -7.65
C LYS A 117 -12.06 23.97 -8.65
N PHE A 118 -13.26 23.66 -8.18
CA PHE A 118 -14.40 23.35 -9.04
C PHE A 118 -14.85 24.62 -9.76
N LYS A 119 -14.74 24.66 -11.09
CA LYS A 119 -15.18 25.79 -11.94
C LYS A 119 -16.47 25.48 -12.68
N GLY A 120 -17.07 26.50 -13.29
CA GLY A 120 -18.25 26.34 -14.14
C GLY A 120 -19.52 25.97 -13.37
N LEU A 121 -19.63 26.42 -12.12
CA LEU A 121 -20.81 26.20 -11.29
C LEU A 121 -21.90 27.24 -11.58
N SER A 122 -23.15 26.86 -11.32
CA SER A 122 -24.29 27.77 -11.31
C SER A 122 -24.38 28.49 -9.97
N ARG A 123 -24.74 29.78 -9.99
CA ARG A 123 -24.95 30.58 -8.78
C ARG A 123 -26.14 30.07 -7.97
N HIS A 124 -26.13 30.32 -6.66
CA HIS A 124 -27.20 29.93 -5.74
C HIS A 124 -27.68 28.46 -5.85
N THR A 125 -26.79 27.56 -6.29
CA THR A 125 -27.08 26.16 -6.58
C THR A 125 -26.40 25.26 -5.55
N ILE A 126 -27.10 24.24 -5.07
CA ILE A 126 -26.56 23.24 -4.13
C ILE A 126 -25.74 22.23 -4.93
N TYR A 127 -24.53 21.94 -4.44
CA TYR A 127 -23.65 20.92 -4.98
C TYR A 127 -23.20 19.97 -3.87
N ASN A 128 -23.01 18.71 -4.22
CA ASN A 128 -22.32 17.73 -3.38
C ASN A 128 -20.93 17.47 -3.96
N PHE A 129 -19.90 17.83 -3.22
CA PHE A 129 -18.51 17.55 -3.57
C PHE A 129 -18.01 16.37 -2.76
N LYS A 130 -17.27 15.47 -3.42
CA LYS A 130 -16.64 14.33 -2.76
C LYS A 130 -15.20 14.14 -3.21
N ILE A 131 -14.42 13.50 -2.37
CA ILE A 131 -13.03 13.13 -2.62
C ILE A 131 -12.76 11.74 -2.06
N ALA A 132 -11.93 10.97 -2.75
CA ALA A 132 -11.32 9.74 -2.25
C ALA A 132 -9.83 9.75 -2.56
N ALA A 133 -9.01 9.20 -1.67
CA ALA A 133 -7.62 8.88 -1.95
C ALA A 133 -7.54 7.66 -2.87
N LYS A 134 -6.56 7.65 -3.78
CA LYS A 134 -6.29 6.59 -4.75
C LYS A 134 -4.92 5.99 -4.44
N TYR A 135 -4.87 4.68 -4.37
CA TYR A 135 -3.66 3.94 -4.03
C TYR A 135 -3.16 3.09 -5.20
N SER A 136 -1.87 2.74 -5.18
CA SER A 136 -1.15 2.03 -6.25
C SER A 136 -1.60 0.57 -6.41
N ASN A 137 -2.31 0.02 -5.43
CA ASN A 137 -3.00 -1.28 -5.56
C ASN A 137 -4.32 -1.17 -6.35
N GLY A 138 -4.69 0.02 -6.83
CA GLY A 138 -5.92 0.28 -7.57
C GLY A 138 -7.14 0.57 -6.71
N GLU A 139 -7.01 0.52 -5.38
CA GLU A 139 -8.13 0.78 -4.47
C GLU A 139 -8.36 2.27 -4.22
N LEU A 140 -9.60 2.61 -3.88
CA LEU A 140 -10.01 3.94 -3.45
C LEU A 140 -10.43 3.92 -1.99
N SER A 141 -10.07 4.96 -1.26
CA SER A 141 -10.54 5.14 0.11
C SER A 141 -12.05 5.33 0.20
N LYS A 142 -12.57 5.28 1.43
CA LYS A 142 -13.87 5.86 1.75
C LYS A 142 -13.91 7.32 1.28
N LYS A 143 -15.05 7.74 0.76
CA LYS A 143 -15.28 9.10 0.25
C LYS A 143 -15.63 10.04 1.39
N GLU A 144 -14.93 11.17 1.44
CA GLU A 144 -15.35 12.32 2.23
C GLU A 144 -16.25 13.23 1.40
N SER A 145 -17.18 13.93 2.06
CA SER A 145 -18.20 14.71 1.35
C SER A 145 -18.58 16.00 2.07
N ILE A 146 -18.78 17.05 1.29
CA ILE A 146 -19.39 18.30 1.75
C ILE A 146 -20.52 18.70 0.80
N THR A 147 -21.60 19.23 1.37
CA THR A 147 -22.74 19.75 0.60
C THR A 147 -22.90 21.22 0.93
N LEU A 148 -22.86 22.07 -0.08
CA LEU A 148 -22.95 23.51 0.10
C LEU A 148 -23.66 24.17 -1.08
N ARG A 149 -24.04 25.44 -0.89
CA ARG A 149 -24.66 26.25 -1.93
C ARG A 149 -23.70 27.34 -2.39
N THR A 150 -23.56 27.52 -3.70
CA THR A 150 -22.78 28.64 -4.25
C THR A 150 -23.37 30.00 -3.90
N ALA A 151 -22.54 31.04 -3.93
CA ALA A 151 -22.96 32.40 -3.65
C ALA A 151 -24.00 32.91 -4.67
N ARG A 152 -24.79 33.92 -4.27
CA ARG A 152 -25.78 34.59 -5.11
C ARG A 152 -25.15 35.52 -6.15
#